data_AF-A0A8J7F0S1-F1
#
_entry.id   AF-A0A8J7F0S1-F1
#
_cell.length_a   1.000
_cell.length_b   1.000
_cell.length_c   1.000
_cell.angle_alpha   90.00
_cell.angle_beta   90.00
_cell.angle_gamma   90.00
#
_symmetry.space_group_name_H-M   'P 1'
#
loop_
_entity.id
_entity.type
_entity.pdbx_description
1 polymer ?
#
loop_
_entity_poly.entity_id
_entity_poly.type
_entity_poly.pdbx_seq_one_letter_code
_entity_poly.pdbx_strand_id
1 'polypeptide(L)'
;MKLANPLYYPIAVLAGGVVLVAGVRLVGLPNFIILPASVVVATGGAAAMKSREPDAQKIAEQQIQKELQLLQTSAKNLAEKAETLRQEANQLLSRGTFEMNLLVAVQEACQRAIELPIKIEELGRRIHGANSLLSVNDLQQQLQEVENKRSSSSGIARQHLDQLANSLQRNIQLAKEGQNARTAQITSLYTLIQNSAGILQQIQNKLRTADLTDYQQISELQASTDELTSLQDNFAFLVRK
;
A
#
# COMPACT_ATOMS: atom_id res chain seq x y z
N MET A 1 -31.16 8.20 14.48
CA MET A 1 -30.76 7.02 15.27
C MET A 1 -31.19 5.76 14.51
N LYS A 2 -30.26 4.93 14.01
CA LYS A 2 -30.58 3.65 13.36
C LYS A 2 -30.77 2.59 14.45
N LEU A 3 -32.00 2.12 14.65
CA LEU A 3 -32.33 1.02 15.55
C LEU A 3 -31.51 -0.22 15.14
N ALA A 4 -30.65 -0.70 16.04
CA ALA A 4 -29.90 -1.94 15.83
C ALA A 4 -30.84 -3.13 15.99
N ASN A 5 -30.84 -4.05 15.03
CA ASN A 5 -31.71 -5.22 15.05
C ASN A 5 -31.16 -6.25 16.08
N PRO A 6 -31.89 -6.54 17.18
CA PRO A 6 -31.41 -7.35 18.30
C PRO A 6 -31.14 -8.82 17.94
N LEU A 7 -31.69 -9.31 16.82
CA LEU A 7 -31.44 -10.67 16.31
C LEU A 7 -29.97 -10.92 15.92
N TYR A 8 -29.19 -9.87 15.68
CA TYR A 8 -27.76 -10.00 15.34
C TYR A 8 -26.83 -10.09 16.57
N TYR A 9 -27.36 -9.93 17.79
CA TYR A 9 -26.58 -9.91 19.02
C TYR A 9 -27.10 -10.97 20.01
N PRO A 10 -26.65 -12.23 19.92
CA PRO A 10 -27.19 -13.34 20.72
C PRO A 10 -27.08 -13.12 22.24
N ILE A 11 -26.11 -12.33 22.70
CA ILE A 11 -25.96 -11.96 24.11
C ILE A 11 -27.03 -10.94 24.56
N ALA A 12 -27.48 -10.04 23.68
CA ALA A 12 -28.59 -9.12 23.95
C ALA A 12 -29.93 -9.88 24.05
N VAL A 13 -30.10 -10.90 23.20
CA VAL A 13 -31.25 -11.80 23.24
C VAL A 13 -31.26 -12.61 24.54
N LEU A 14 -30.09 -13.10 24.99
CA LEU A 14 -29.96 -13.77 26.29
C LEU A 14 -30.30 -12.85 27.47
N ALA A 15 -29.81 -11.61 27.46
CA ALA A 15 -30.13 -10.63 28.51
C ALA A 15 -31.63 -10.30 28.56
N GLY A 16 -32.28 -10.12 27.41
CA GLY A 16 -33.73 -9.96 27.32
C GLY A 16 -34.50 -11.18 27.81
N GLY A 17 -34.02 -12.39 27.51
CA GLY A 17 -34.59 -13.65 27.99
C GLY A 17 -34.47 -13.83 29.51
N VAL A 18 -33.34 -13.45 30.10
CA VAL A 18 -33.12 -13.50 31.56
C VAL A 18 -34.07 -12.55 32.29
N VAL A 19 -34.28 -11.34 31.77
CA VAL A 19 -35.23 -10.37 32.35
C VAL A 19 -36.67 -10.87 32.24
N LEU A 20 -37.04 -11.53 31.14
CA LEU A 20 -38.37 -12.09 30.94
C LEU A 20 -38.64 -13.25 31.92
N VAL A 21 -37.68 -14.16 32.09
CA VAL A 21 -37.81 -15.28 33.04
C VAL A 21 -37.77 -14.80 34.49
N ALA A 22 -36.86 -13.90 34.86
CA ALA A 22 -36.78 -13.38 36.22
C ALA A 22 -38.01 -12.53 36.58
N GLY A 23 -38.49 -11.69 35.66
CA GLY A 23 -39.65 -10.84 35.88
C GLY A 23 -40.95 -11.63 36.10
N VAL A 24 -41.19 -12.67 35.28
CA VAL A 24 -42.40 -13.48 35.37
C VAL A 24 -42.33 -14.46 36.55
N ARG A 25 -41.16 -15.05 36.82
CA ARG A 25 -41.04 -16.18 37.77
C ARG A 25 -40.59 -15.80 39.18
N LEU A 26 -39.81 -14.72 39.36
CA LEU A 26 -39.31 -14.29 40.67
C LEU A 26 -40.05 -13.07 41.23
N VAL A 27 -40.52 -12.17 40.36
CA VAL A 27 -41.16 -10.90 40.76
C VAL A 27 -42.69 -10.90 40.55
N GLY A 28 -43.23 -11.83 39.76
CA GLY A 28 -44.68 -12.01 39.60
C GLY A 28 -45.39 -10.88 38.85
N LEU A 29 -44.67 -10.18 37.97
CA LEU A 29 -45.18 -9.02 37.22
C LEU A 29 -46.11 -9.46 36.06
N PRO A 30 -47.15 -8.68 35.72
CA PRO A 30 -48.08 -9.01 34.64
C PRO A 30 -47.40 -9.04 33.26
N ASN A 31 -47.75 -10.03 32.43
CA ASN A 31 -47.16 -10.24 31.10
C ASN A 31 -47.20 -9.00 30.18
N PHE A 32 -48.22 -8.15 30.32
CA PHE A 32 -48.37 -6.92 29.51
C PHE A 32 -47.27 -5.87 29.78
N ILE A 33 -46.63 -5.90 30.95
CA ILE A 33 -45.57 -4.94 31.34
C ILE A 33 -44.18 -5.49 31.01
N ILE A 34 -43.96 -6.80 31.19
CA ILE A 34 -42.64 -7.42 30.99
C ILE A 34 -42.27 -7.56 29.52
N LEU A 35 -43.23 -7.88 28.65
CA LEU A 35 -42.97 -8.07 27.22
C LEU A 35 -42.36 -6.82 26.57
N PRO A 36 -42.93 -5.60 26.71
CA PRO A 36 -42.33 -4.38 26.18
C PRO A 36 -40.99 -4.02 26.84
N ALA A 37 -40.87 -4.23 28.16
CA ALA A 37 -39.65 -3.93 28.89
C ALA A 37 -38.46 -4.78 28.41
N SER A 38 -38.69 -6.06 28.11
CA SER A 38 -37.66 -6.97 27.57
C SER A 38 -37.15 -6.53 26.20
N VAL A 39 -38.04 -6.00 25.34
CA VAL A 39 -37.69 -5.47 24.02
C VAL A 39 -36.85 -4.20 24.15
N VAL A 40 -37.19 -3.31 25.09
CA VAL A 40 -36.42 -2.08 25.36
C VAL A 40 -35.03 -2.41 25.93
N VAL A 41 -34.92 -3.38 26.84
CA VAL A 41 -33.62 -3.81 27.38
C VAL A 41 -32.77 -4.49 26.30
N ALA A 42 -33.36 -5.32 25.45
CA ALA A 42 -32.65 -5.97 24.35
C ALA A 42 -32.15 -4.96 23.30
N THR A 43 -32.98 -3.98 22.91
CA THR A 43 -32.59 -2.93 21.97
C THR A 43 -31.61 -1.92 22.57
N GLY A 44 -31.80 -1.53 23.83
CA GLY A 44 -30.87 -0.66 24.57
C GLY A 44 -29.51 -1.33 24.82
N GLY A 45 -29.50 -2.62 25.18
CA GLY A 45 -28.30 -3.42 25.34
C GLY A 45 -27.55 -3.64 24.02
N ALA A 46 -28.27 -3.89 22.92
CA ALA A 46 -27.67 -3.97 21.59
C ALA A 46 -27.08 -2.63 21.14
N ALA A 47 -27.72 -1.50 21.46
CA ALA A 47 -27.18 -0.17 21.17
C ALA A 47 -25.92 0.15 22.00
N ALA A 48 -25.88 -0.26 23.27
CA ALA A 48 -24.72 -0.09 24.14
C ALA A 48 -23.54 -1.03 23.80
N MET A 49 -23.82 -2.22 23.25
CA MET A 49 -22.78 -3.11 22.72
C MET A 49 -22.26 -2.64 21.37
N LYS A 50 -23.14 -2.15 20.48
CA LYS A 50 -22.76 -1.51 19.21
C LYS A 50 -21.94 -0.24 19.41
N SER A 51 -22.19 0.52 20.48
CA SER A 51 -21.34 1.68 20.84
C SER A 51 -20.01 1.29 21.49
N ARG A 52 -19.83 0.01 21.86
CA ARG A 52 -18.59 -0.58 22.40
C ARG A 52 -17.84 -1.45 21.38
N GLU A 53 -18.40 -1.72 20.21
CA GLU A 53 -17.64 -2.28 19.09
C GLU A 53 -16.58 -1.25 18.69
N PRO A 54 -15.28 -1.58 18.78
CA PRO A 54 -14.26 -0.68 18.29
C PRO A 54 -14.51 -0.48 16.79
N ASP A 55 -14.65 0.79 16.39
CA ASP A 55 -14.95 1.21 15.02
C ASP A 55 -13.99 0.49 14.06
N ALA A 56 -14.44 -0.57 13.39
CA ALA A 56 -13.60 -1.35 12.48
C ALA A 56 -12.98 -0.45 11.39
N GLN A 57 -13.68 0.64 11.07
CA GLN A 57 -13.18 1.72 10.21
C GLN A 57 -11.98 2.46 10.82
N LYS A 58 -12.01 2.83 12.10
CA LYS A 58 -10.87 3.47 12.77
C LYS A 58 -9.66 2.55 12.88
N ILE A 59 -9.86 1.26 13.13
CA ILE A 59 -8.76 0.29 13.15
C ILE A 59 -8.12 0.18 11.77
N ALA A 60 -8.93 0.08 10.71
CA ALA A 60 -8.45 0.03 9.34
C ALA A 60 -7.70 1.32 8.93
N GLU A 61 -8.20 2.49 9.34
CA GLU A 61 -7.52 3.77 9.11
C GLU A 61 -6.19 3.86 9.87
N GLN A 62 -6.13 3.41 11.12
CA GLN A 62 -4.88 3.35 11.88
C GLN A 62 -3.85 2.39 11.26
N GLN A 63 -4.31 1.26 10.71
CA GLN A 63 -3.43 0.33 10.00
C GLN A 63 -2.85 0.97 8.73
N ILE A 64 -3.69 1.62 7.92
CA ILE A 64 -3.23 2.35 6.73
C ILE A 64 -2.20 3.42 7.09
N GLN A 65 -2.41 4.16 8.18
CA GLN A 65 -1.46 5.17 8.64
C GLN A 65 -0.09 4.56 9.02
N LYS A 66 -0.09 3.43 9.73
CA LYS A 66 1.15 2.72 10.08
C LYS A 66 1.87 2.22 8.83
N GLU A 67 1.15 1.61 7.89
CA GLU A 67 1.72 1.12 6.64
C GLU A 67 2.30 2.26 5.79
N LEU A 68 1.63 3.42 5.77
CA LEU A 68 2.13 4.61 5.09
C LEU A 68 3.38 5.21 5.76
N GLN A 69 3.44 5.22 7.10
CA GLN A 69 4.64 5.65 7.83
C GLN A 69 5.82 4.72 7.55
N LEU A 70 5.60 3.40 7.52
CA LEU A 70 6.63 2.43 7.14
C LEU A 70 7.10 2.64 5.70
N LEU A 71 6.17 2.89 4.78
CA LEU A 71 6.47 3.20 3.39
C LEU A 71 7.33 4.48 3.28
N GLN A 72 6.97 5.52 4.02
CA GLN A 72 7.70 6.78 4.05
C GLN A 72 9.13 6.61 4.59
N THR A 73 9.30 5.87 5.70
CA THR A 73 10.62 5.56 6.26
C THR A 73 11.47 4.77 5.26
N SER A 74 10.86 3.79 4.58
CA SER A 74 11.56 2.98 3.57
C SER A 74 12.01 3.81 2.38
N ALA A 75 11.19 4.76 1.93
CA ALA A 75 11.55 5.70 0.88
C ALA A 75 12.68 6.64 1.29
N LYS A 76 12.69 7.14 2.54
CA LYS A 76 13.79 7.96 3.06
C LYS A 76 15.10 7.19 3.07
N ASN A 77 15.09 5.94 3.56
CA ASN A 77 16.26 5.08 3.54
C ASN A 77 16.75 4.82 2.09
N LEU A 78 15.83 4.66 1.14
CA LEU A 78 16.17 4.51 -0.27
C LEU A 78 16.80 5.79 -0.84
N ALA A 79 16.24 6.95 -0.51
CA ALA A 79 16.77 8.25 -0.92
C ALA A 79 18.19 8.50 -0.37
N GLU A 80 18.46 8.16 0.90
CA GLU A 80 19.79 8.26 1.50
C GLU A 80 20.82 7.36 0.81
N LYS A 81 20.43 6.13 0.47
CA LYS A 81 21.27 5.21 -0.31
C LYS A 81 21.53 5.74 -1.73
N ALA A 82 20.50 6.26 -2.38
CA ALA A 82 20.61 6.84 -3.71
C ALA A 82 21.54 8.06 -3.73
N GLU A 83 21.45 8.93 -2.72
CA GLU A 83 22.34 10.09 -2.59
C GLU A 83 23.79 9.67 -2.37
N THR A 84 24.02 8.65 -1.53
CA THR A 84 25.35 8.07 -1.31
C THR A 84 25.92 7.51 -2.62
N LEU A 85 25.12 6.72 -3.35
CA LEU A 85 25.50 6.17 -4.64
C LEU A 85 25.79 7.27 -5.67
N ARG A 86 24.98 8.33 -5.70
CA ARG A 86 25.16 9.47 -6.61
C ARG A 86 26.51 10.14 -6.37
N GLN A 87 26.89 10.34 -5.11
CA GLN A 87 28.19 10.92 -4.75
C GLN A 87 29.36 10.01 -5.12
N GLU A 88 29.24 8.71 -4.86
CA GLU A 88 30.26 7.71 -5.23
C GLU A 88 30.42 7.59 -6.75
N ALA A 89 29.32 7.47 -7.49
CA ALA A 89 29.31 7.43 -8.94
C ALA A 89 29.98 8.68 -9.53
N ASN A 90 29.68 9.86 -8.96
CA ASN A 90 30.33 11.09 -9.39
C ASN A 90 31.85 11.07 -9.16
N GLN A 91 32.34 10.50 -8.05
CA GLN A 91 33.78 10.41 -7.80
C GLN A 91 34.48 9.38 -8.70
N LEU A 92 33.85 8.24 -8.97
CA LEU A 92 34.43 7.13 -9.72
C LEU A 92 34.35 7.35 -11.23
N LEU A 93 33.21 7.80 -11.75
CA LEU A 93 32.98 7.93 -13.19
C LEU A 93 33.47 9.27 -13.75
N SER A 94 33.61 10.33 -12.94
CA SER A 94 34.18 11.61 -13.42
C SER A 94 35.69 11.58 -13.66
N ARG A 95 36.40 10.60 -13.08
CA ARG A 95 37.84 10.42 -13.23
C ARG A 95 38.23 9.57 -14.45
N GLY A 96 37.28 8.86 -15.04
CA GLY A 96 37.47 8.02 -16.22
C GLY A 96 37.08 8.73 -17.51
N THR A 97 37.71 8.36 -18.62
CA THR A 97 37.51 8.99 -19.94
C THR A 97 36.26 8.52 -20.71
N PHE A 98 35.51 7.51 -20.24
CA PHE A 98 34.69 6.72 -21.17
C PHE A 98 33.18 6.58 -20.91
N GLU A 99 32.62 6.98 -19.78
CA GLU A 99 31.21 6.60 -19.51
C GLU A 99 30.37 7.75 -18.91
N MET A 100 30.45 8.94 -19.54
CA MET A 100 29.59 10.08 -19.21
C MET A 100 28.10 9.71 -19.32
N ASN A 101 27.73 8.86 -20.27
CA ASN A 101 26.35 8.39 -20.45
C ASN A 101 25.87 7.51 -19.28
N LEU A 102 26.72 6.59 -18.81
CA LEU A 102 26.42 5.77 -17.63
C LEU A 102 26.31 6.63 -16.36
N LEU A 103 27.18 7.63 -16.21
CA LEU A 103 27.09 8.56 -15.08
C LEU A 103 25.76 9.31 -15.09
N VAL A 104 25.32 9.81 -16.24
CA VAL A 104 24.02 10.48 -16.38
C VAL A 104 22.87 9.52 -16.03
N ALA A 105 22.88 8.30 -16.55
CA ALA A 105 21.83 7.32 -16.27
C ALA A 105 21.74 6.96 -14.77
N VAL A 106 22.88 6.74 -14.11
CA VAL A 106 22.94 6.48 -12.65
C VAL A 106 22.47 7.71 -11.86
N GLN A 107 22.88 8.93 -12.27
CA GLN A 107 22.45 10.16 -11.62
C GLN A 107 20.93 10.38 -11.74
N GLU A 108 20.35 10.16 -12.90
CA GLU A 108 18.91 10.26 -13.11
C GLU A 108 18.14 9.25 -12.27
N ALA A 109 18.59 8.00 -12.24
CA ALA A 109 17.98 6.96 -11.42
C ALA A 109 18.09 7.30 -9.91
N CYS A 110 19.24 7.78 -9.44
CA CYS A 110 19.40 8.23 -8.05
C CYS A 110 18.51 9.43 -7.74
N GLN A 111 18.41 10.40 -8.64
CA GLN A 111 17.57 11.58 -8.45
C GLN A 111 16.09 11.20 -8.31
N ARG A 112 15.60 10.29 -9.15
CA ARG A 112 14.23 9.78 -9.05
C ARG A 112 13.98 9.07 -7.72
N ALA A 113 14.96 8.31 -7.20
CA ALA A 113 14.87 7.68 -5.89
C ALA A 113 14.83 8.70 -4.74
N ILE A 114 15.59 9.80 -4.85
CA ILE A 114 15.61 10.89 -3.87
C ILE A 114 14.26 11.62 -3.80
N GLU A 115 13.52 11.69 -4.90
CA GLU A 115 12.19 12.31 -4.96
C GLU A 115 11.06 11.42 -4.40
N LEU A 116 11.29 10.12 -4.23
CA LEU A 116 10.25 9.17 -3.79
C LEU A 116 9.58 9.53 -2.45
N PRO A 117 10.30 9.96 -1.41
CA PRO A 117 9.67 10.34 -0.13
C PRO A 117 8.61 11.43 -0.28
N ILE A 118 8.86 12.41 -1.15
CA ILE A 118 7.92 13.52 -1.40
C ILE A 118 6.68 12.99 -2.11
N LYS A 119 6.85 12.15 -3.12
CA LYS A 119 5.74 11.51 -3.86
C LYS A 119 4.87 10.65 -2.93
N ILE A 120 5.47 9.98 -1.95
CA ILE A 120 4.74 9.19 -0.94
C ILE A 120 3.98 10.07 0.04
N GLU A 121 4.57 11.19 0.46
CA GLU A 121 3.86 12.14 1.32
C GLU A 121 2.63 12.71 0.61
N GLU A 122 2.76 13.08 -0.66
CA GLU A 122 1.63 13.52 -1.47
C GLU A 122 0.57 12.44 -1.63
N LEU A 123 0.97 11.19 -1.84
CA LEU A 123 0.07 10.03 -1.86
C LEU A 123 -0.65 9.88 -0.53
N GLY A 124 0.05 10.05 0.58
CA GLY A 124 -0.51 9.99 1.92
C GLY A 124 -1.65 10.98 2.13
N ARG A 125 -1.41 12.26 1.81
CA ARG A 125 -2.44 13.31 1.87
C ARG A 125 -3.66 12.97 1.00
N ARG A 126 -3.39 12.36 -0.15
CA ARG A 126 -4.36 11.92 -1.15
C ARG A 126 -5.22 10.75 -0.63
N ILE A 127 -4.62 9.70 -0.06
CA ILE A 127 -5.31 8.51 0.49
C ILE A 127 -6.26 8.86 1.65
N HIS A 128 -5.96 9.94 2.39
CA HIS A 128 -6.80 10.44 3.48
C HIS A 128 -7.98 11.31 3.02
N GLY A 129 -7.98 11.78 1.76
CA GLY A 129 -9.07 12.59 1.21
C GLY A 129 -10.27 11.75 0.76
N ALA A 130 -11.47 12.35 0.76
CA ALA A 130 -12.72 11.70 0.33
C ALA A 130 -12.72 11.20 -1.14
N ASN A 131 -11.73 11.62 -1.93
CA ASN A 131 -11.49 11.10 -3.27
C ASN A 131 -10.64 9.83 -3.15
N SER A 132 -11.30 8.69 -3.03
CA SER A 132 -10.67 7.37 -3.00
C SER A 132 -9.81 7.18 -4.25
N LEU A 133 -8.48 7.37 -4.14
CA LEU A 133 -7.49 7.14 -5.22
C LEU A 133 -7.40 5.69 -5.71
N LEU A 134 -8.29 4.85 -5.21
CA LEU A 134 -8.30 3.42 -5.42
C LEU A 134 -9.74 2.99 -5.67
N SER A 135 -10.51 3.82 -6.39
CA SER A 135 -11.76 3.37 -6.95
C SER A 135 -11.46 2.21 -7.90
N VAL A 136 -12.39 1.26 -8.01
CA VAL A 136 -12.24 0.12 -8.92
C VAL A 136 -11.97 0.61 -10.36
N ASN A 137 -12.58 1.74 -10.75
CA ASN A 137 -12.39 2.35 -12.06
C ASN A 137 -10.96 2.86 -12.27
N ASP A 138 -10.36 3.55 -11.29
CA ASP A 138 -8.99 4.05 -11.40
C ASP A 138 -8.00 2.89 -11.53
N LEU A 139 -8.18 1.84 -10.72
CA LEU A 139 -7.35 0.63 -10.79
C LEU A 139 -7.50 -0.10 -12.14
N GLN A 140 -8.71 -0.14 -12.70
CA GLN A 140 -8.96 -0.72 -14.04
C GLN A 140 -8.31 0.10 -15.14
N GLN A 141 -8.36 1.44 -15.07
CA GLN A 141 -7.68 2.30 -16.02
C GLN A 141 -6.15 2.11 -15.94
N GLN A 142 -5.60 2.05 -14.72
CA GLN A 142 -4.18 1.75 -14.50
C GLN A 142 -3.79 0.40 -15.10
N LEU A 143 -4.62 -0.64 -14.92
CA LEU A 143 -4.36 -1.95 -15.52
C LEU A 143 -4.34 -1.89 -17.05
N GLN A 144 -5.30 -1.20 -17.68
CA GLN A 144 -5.36 -1.06 -19.12
C GLN A 144 -4.10 -0.36 -19.68
N GLU A 145 -3.63 0.69 -19.02
CA GLU A 145 -2.40 1.39 -19.42
C GLU A 145 -1.16 0.50 -19.27
N VAL A 146 -1.08 -0.32 -18.21
CA VAL A 146 0.01 -1.29 -18.02
C VAL A 146 -0.04 -2.38 -19.09
N GLU A 147 -1.21 -2.90 -19.43
CA GLU A 147 -1.38 -3.90 -20.49
C GLU A 147 -0.97 -3.34 -21.86
N ASN A 148 -1.33 -2.09 -22.16
CA ASN A 148 -0.91 -1.40 -23.38
C ASN A 148 0.62 -1.26 -23.43
N LYS A 149 1.25 -0.77 -22.36
CA LYS A 149 2.72 -0.66 -22.28
C LYS A 149 3.40 -2.02 -22.41
N ARG A 150 2.87 -3.05 -21.75
CA ARG A 150 3.39 -4.41 -21.79
C ARG A 150 3.46 -4.94 -23.22
N SER A 151 2.46 -4.66 -24.05
CA SER A 151 2.43 -5.12 -25.45
C SER A 151 3.60 -4.58 -26.29
N SER A 152 4.12 -3.39 -25.93
CA SER A 152 5.26 -2.75 -26.58
C SER A 152 6.61 -2.97 -25.88
N SER A 153 6.65 -3.70 -24.76
CA SER A 153 7.86 -3.90 -23.96
C SER A 153 8.41 -5.32 -24.07
N SER A 154 9.73 -5.46 -23.90
CA SER A 154 10.45 -6.73 -23.92
C SER A 154 11.44 -6.85 -22.75
N GLY A 155 11.89 -8.07 -22.47
CA GLY A 155 12.91 -8.34 -21.45
C GLY A 155 12.45 -8.02 -20.02
N ILE A 156 13.37 -7.47 -19.22
CA ILE A 156 13.19 -7.17 -17.78
C ILE A 156 12.05 -6.16 -17.56
N ALA A 157 11.93 -5.14 -18.41
CA ALA A 157 10.84 -4.17 -18.34
C ALA A 157 9.46 -4.83 -18.48
N ARG A 158 9.32 -5.84 -19.38
CA ARG A 158 8.08 -6.62 -19.51
C ARG A 158 7.79 -7.43 -18.25
N GLN A 159 8.79 -8.05 -17.65
CA GLN A 159 8.63 -8.82 -16.42
C GLN A 159 8.12 -7.96 -15.26
N HIS A 160 8.64 -6.74 -15.11
CA HIS A 160 8.14 -5.81 -14.08
C HIS A 160 6.73 -5.31 -14.38
N LEU A 161 6.39 -5.07 -15.66
CA LEU A 161 5.02 -4.74 -16.07
C LEU A 161 4.05 -5.91 -15.82
N ASP A 162 4.49 -7.16 -15.99
CA ASP A 162 3.69 -8.34 -15.64
C ASP A 162 3.43 -8.44 -14.13
N GLN A 163 4.46 -8.18 -13.30
CA GLN A 163 4.29 -8.12 -11.85
C GLN A 163 3.34 -7.00 -11.43
N LEU A 164 3.46 -5.83 -12.07
CA LEU A 164 2.58 -4.68 -11.84
C LEU A 164 1.12 -5.00 -12.23
N ALA A 165 0.89 -5.58 -13.40
CA ALA A 165 -0.43 -5.98 -13.88
C ALA A 165 -1.08 -6.99 -12.92
N ASN A 166 -0.33 -8.02 -12.50
CA ASN A 166 -0.81 -9.02 -11.55
C ASN A 166 -1.16 -8.40 -10.19
N SER A 167 -0.40 -7.41 -9.74
CA SER A 167 -0.72 -6.69 -8.50
C SER A 167 -1.99 -5.85 -8.64
N LEU A 168 -2.13 -5.10 -9.74
CA LEU A 168 -3.33 -4.31 -10.02
C LEU A 168 -4.59 -5.18 -10.13
N GLN A 169 -4.51 -6.32 -10.82
CA GLN A 169 -5.63 -7.28 -10.90
C GLN A 169 -6.05 -7.78 -9.51
N ARG A 170 -5.07 -8.12 -8.66
CA ARG A 170 -5.33 -8.51 -7.27
C ARG A 170 -6.00 -7.38 -6.48
N ASN A 171 -5.51 -6.16 -6.60
CA ASN A 171 -6.06 -4.99 -5.90
C ASN A 171 -7.49 -4.67 -6.37
N ILE A 172 -7.79 -4.82 -7.66
CA ILE A 172 -9.15 -4.71 -8.22
C ILE A 172 -10.08 -5.75 -7.60
N GLN A 173 -9.63 -7.01 -7.51
CA GLN A 173 -10.43 -8.08 -6.92
C GLN A 173 -10.73 -7.81 -5.45
N LEU A 174 -9.71 -7.40 -4.68
CA LEU A 174 -9.87 -7.00 -3.28
C LEU A 174 -10.87 -5.85 -3.14
N ALA A 175 -10.78 -4.82 -3.99
CA ALA A 175 -11.72 -3.70 -3.98
C ALA A 175 -13.16 -4.14 -4.28
N LYS A 176 -13.36 -5.04 -5.25
CA LYS A 176 -14.69 -5.59 -5.60
C LYS A 176 -15.30 -6.42 -4.48
N GLU A 177 -14.48 -7.13 -3.72
CA GLU A 177 -14.88 -7.93 -2.56
C GLU A 177 -15.11 -7.08 -1.29
N GLY A 178 -14.95 -5.76 -1.37
CA GLY A 178 -15.04 -4.86 -0.21
C GLY A 178 -13.83 -4.98 0.74
N GLN A 179 -12.77 -5.66 0.32
CA GLN A 179 -11.51 -5.73 1.03
C GLN A 179 -10.67 -4.46 0.81
N ASN A 180 -9.66 -4.25 1.66
CA ASN A 180 -8.90 -3.01 1.66
C ASN A 180 -7.82 -2.99 0.57
N ALA A 181 -8.19 -2.60 -0.66
CA ALA A 181 -7.25 -2.42 -1.76
C ALA A 181 -6.14 -1.40 -1.48
N ARG A 182 -6.34 -0.47 -0.53
CA ARG A 182 -5.32 0.52 -0.13
C ARG A 182 -4.12 -0.13 0.55
N THR A 183 -4.37 -1.09 1.44
CA THR A 183 -3.31 -1.88 2.08
C THR A 183 -2.52 -2.69 1.06
N ALA A 184 -3.20 -3.29 0.07
CA ALA A 184 -2.52 -4.05 -0.99
C ALA A 184 -1.69 -3.14 -1.93
N GLN A 185 -2.19 -1.94 -2.24
CA GLN A 185 -1.45 -0.92 -2.99
C GLN A 185 -0.19 -0.48 -2.22
N ILE A 186 -0.32 -0.15 -0.92
CA ILE A 186 0.81 0.26 -0.08
C ILE A 186 1.85 -0.86 0.01
N THR A 187 1.41 -2.10 0.16
CA THR A 187 2.30 -3.27 0.14
C THR A 187 3.06 -3.39 -1.19
N SER A 188 2.37 -3.16 -2.31
CA SER A 188 2.99 -3.18 -3.64
C SER A 188 4.07 -2.09 -3.78
N LEU A 189 3.79 -0.88 -3.30
CA LEU A 189 4.74 0.23 -3.29
C LEU A 189 5.95 -0.09 -2.39
N TYR A 190 5.73 -0.72 -1.24
CA TYR A 190 6.81 -1.16 -0.36
C TYR A 190 7.74 -2.16 -1.05
N THR A 191 7.18 -3.16 -1.74
CA THR A 191 7.97 -4.11 -2.53
C THR A 191 8.78 -3.44 -3.62
N LEU A 192 8.22 -2.46 -4.35
CA LEU A 192 8.96 -1.70 -5.36
C LEU A 192 10.14 -0.93 -4.76
N ILE A 193 9.96 -0.31 -3.58
CA ILE A 193 11.03 0.39 -2.87
C ILE A 193 12.12 -0.57 -2.42
N GLN A 194 11.75 -1.74 -1.90
CA GLN A 194 12.70 -2.74 -1.44
C GLN A 194 13.51 -3.33 -2.62
N ASN A 195 12.86 -3.62 -3.75
CA ASN A 195 13.54 -4.08 -4.96
C ASN A 195 14.49 -2.98 -5.51
N SER A 196 14.05 -1.72 -5.53
CA SER A 196 14.88 -0.58 -5.92
C SER A 196 16.11 -0.44 -5.01
N ALA A 197 15.96 -0.66 -3.70
CA ALA A 197 17.08 -0.63 -2.76
C ALA A 197 18.08 -1.76 -3.02
N GLY A 198 17.59 -2.95 -3.39
CA GLY A 198 18.42 -4.09 -3.78
C GLY A 198 19.24 -3.78 -5.02
N ILE A 199 18.62 -3.22 -6.06
CA ILE A 199 19.31 -2.87 -7.31
C ILE A 199 20.30 -1.71 -7.09
N LEU A 200 19.94 -0.67 -6.32
CA LEU A 200 20.91 0.39 -5.94
C LEU A 200 22.15 -0.20 -5.26
N GLN A 201 21.98 -1.19 -4.37
CA GLN A 201 23.11 -1.86 -3.74
C GLN A 201 23.95 -2.64 -4.76
N GLN A 202 23.33 -3.30 -5.74
CA GLN A 202 24.02 -3.98 -6.82
C GLN A 202 24.82 -3.00 -7.68
N ILE A 203 24.22 -1.87 -8.07
CA ILE A 203 24.89 -0.79 -8.83
C ILE A 203 26.08 -0.27 -8.03
N GLN A 204 25.91 -0.01 -6.72
CA GLN A 204 27.00 0.44 -5.85
C GLN A 204 28.15 -0.55 -5.79
N ASN A 205 27.84 -1.83 -5.56
CA ASN A 205 28.85 -2.88 -5.48
C ASN A 205 29.61 -3.02 -6.80
N LYS A 206 28.88 -3.07 -7.93
CA LYS A 206 29.47 -3.13 -9.26
C LYS A 206 30.32 -1.89 -9.55
N LEU A 207 29.88 -0.67 -9.24
CA LEU A 207 30.69 0.54 -9.42
C LEU A 207 32.02 0.49 -8.66
N ARG A 208 32.04 -0.11 -7.47
CA ARG A 208 33.26 -0.20 -6.64
C ARG A 208 34.24 -1.27 -7.10
N THR A 209 33.75 -2.35 -7.71
CA THR A 209 34.58 -3.51 -8.07
C THR A 209 34.77 -3.69 -9.57
N ALA A 210 33.99 -3.02 -10.40
CA ALA A 210 33.99 -3.22 -11.84
C ALA A 210 35.26 -2.66 -12.48
N ASP A 211 35.80 -3.42 -13.41
CA ASP A 211 36.76 -2.90 -14.36
C ASP A 211 35.98 -2.12 -15.44
N LEU A 212 36.05 -0.78 -15.37
CA LEU A 212 35.38 0.12 -16.32
C LEU A 212 36.03 0.13 -17.72
N THR A 213 37.02 -0.74 -17.96
CA THR A 213 37.55 -1.04 -19.30
C THR A 213 36.95 -2.32 -19.90
N ASP A 214 36.28 -3.13 -19.08
CA ASP A 214 35.58 -4.35 -19.50
C ASP A 214 34.15 -4.02 -19.94
N TYR A 215 33.90 -4.17 -21.24
CA TYR A 215 32.60 -3.93 -21.85
C TYR A 215 31.48 -4.79 -21.24
N GLN A 216 31.79 -6.02 -20.81
CA GLN A 216 30.78 -6.89 -20.21
C GLN A 216 30.31 -6.36 -18.85
N GLN A 217 31.25 -5.85 -18.04
CA GLN A 217 30.93 -5.26 -16.74
C GLN A 217 30.20 -3.92 -16.86
N ILE A 218 30.51 -3.12 -17.87
CA ILE A 218 29.77 -1.90 -18.19
C ILE A 218 28.33 -2.24 -18.62
N SER A 219 28.15 -3.22 -19.51
CA SER A 219 26.83 -3.66 -19.97
C SER A 219 25.98 -4.18 -18.81
N GLU A 220 26.59 -4.93 -17.90
CA GLU A 220 25.94 -5.42 -16.69
C GLU A 220 25.53 -4.31 -15.71
N LEU A 221 26.28 -3.21 -15.66
CA LEU A 221 25.96 -2.05 -14.83
C LEU A 221 24.82 -1.24 -15.45
N GLN A 222 24.85 -1.05 -16.78
CA GLN A 222 23.76 -0.45 -17.54
C GLN A 222 22.45 -1.23 -17.35
N ALA A 223 22.50 -2.57 -17.44
CA ALA A 223 21.32 -3.41 -17.21
C ALA A 223 20.71 -3.21 -15.81
N SER A 224 21.54 -3.09 -14.76
CA SER A 224 21.05 -2.80 -13.41
C SER A 224 20.46 -1.39 -13.30
N THR A 225 21.04 -0.40 -13.98
CA THR A 225 20.48 0.97 -14.03
C THR A 225 19.14 1.01 -14.77
N ASP A 226 19.00 0.26 -15.87
CA ASP A 226 17.75 0.14 -16.62
C ASP A 226 16.66 -0.56 -15.80
N GLU A 227 17.02 -1.60 -15.05
CA GLU A 227 16.11 -2.29 -14.13
C GLU A 227 15.59 -1.34 -13.04
N LEU A 228 16.49 -0.57 -12.41
CA LEU A 228 16.12 0.43 -11.41
C LEU A 228 15.17 1.47 -12.01
N THR A 229 15.46 1.94 -13.21
CA THR A 229 14.64 2.93 -13.92
C THR A 229 13.24 2.38 -14.20
N SER A 230 13.13 1.12 -14.63
CA SER A 230 11.85 0.44 -14.86
C SER A 230 11.02 0.33 -13.57
N LEU A 231 11.63 0.00 -12.43
CA LEU A 231 10.94 -0.04 -11.15
C LEU A 231 10.45 1.35 -10.70
N GLN A 232 11.26 2.38 -10.92
CA GLN A 232 10.91 3.76 -10.61
C GLN A 232 9.77 4.29 -11.48
N ASP A 233 9.72 3.89 -12.76
CA ASP A 233 8.62 4.23 -13.66
C ASP A 233 7.31 3.56 -13.20
N ASN A 234 7.37 2.31 -12.76
CA ASN A 234 6.22 1.60 -12.18
C ASN A 234 5.74 2.26 -10.89
N PHE A 235 6.67 2.73 -10.05
CA PHE A 235 6.31 3.50 -8.87
C PHE A 235 5.61 4.80 -9.23
N ALA A 236 6.21 5.59 -10.14
CA ALA A 236 5.65 6.86 -10.58
C ALA A 236 4.25 6.68 -11.17
N PHE A 237 4.04 5.57 -11.89
CA PHE A 237 2.75 5.18 -12.43
C PHE A 237 1.70 4.91 -11.35
N LEU A 238 2.02 4.11 -10.32
CA LEU A 238 1.10 3.78 -9.23
C LEU A 238 0.71 4.98 -8.35
N VAL A 239 1.54 6.02 -8.33
CA VAL A 239 1.33 7.24 -7.53
C VAL A 239 0.73 8.38 -8.38
N ARG A 240 0.57 8.17 -9.68
CA ARG A 240 -0.05 9.15 -10.59
C ARG A 240 -1.56 9.22 -10.37
N LYS A 241 -2.11 10.41 -10.58
CA LYS A 241 -3.54 10.71 -10.54
C LYS A 241 -4.12 10.61 -11.95
#